data_AF-A0A8H9WC18-F1
#
_entry.id   AF-A0A8H9WC18-F1
#
_cell.length_a   1.000
_cell.length_b   1.000
_cell.length_c   1.000
_cell.angle_alpha   90.00
_cell.angle_beta   90.00
_cell.angle_gamma   90.00
#
_symmetry.space_group_name_H-M   'P 1'
#
loop_
_entity.id
_entity.type
_entity.pdbx_description
1 polymer ?
#
loop_
_entity_poly.entity_id
_entity_poly.type
_entity_poly.pdbx_seq_one_letter_code
_entity_poly.pdbx_strand_id
1 'polypeptide(L)'
;MKASYINKSFITLTLATLIFLISCGDNNRATQSTVPTPTVIYTPGELVSDGQGYVQYRVGNTPIIITVPHDGTLAPSTMADRTGDTERAVNTRKVAEQFAVFFNANSNGLFPHIIYNNVSRTKLDPDLNVTDGAQGNSYSALSYGTYHSYLQTAIDSVEAHFDAGVLLNLVGHDHSVQQIELGYLLSANNLNLSDTALNAYNSQSSVNHMASISASSFAEVIRGYSSFGNLLFASSYNGYTFNVVPTLDNPSPGTNPYLSGGYTLETYGSSNGGTINA
;
A
#
# COMPACT_ATOMS: atom_id res chain seq x y z
N MET A 1 86.66 56.07 7.88
CA MET A 1 87.24 56.47 9.18
C MET A 1 86.17 56.24 10.24
N LYS A 2 86.44 55.39 11.25
CA LYS A 2 85.55 54.90 12.35
C LYS A 2 84.32 54.09 11.88
N ALA A 3 84.35 52.77 11.73
CA ALA A 3 84.55 51.67 12.69
C ALA A 3 83.45 51.55 13.77
N SER A 4 82.60 50.54 13.64
CA SER A 4 82.02 49.79 14.75
C SER A 4 81.85 48.32 14.32
N TYR A 5 82.63 47.46 14.96
CA TYR A 5 82.67 46.01 14.81
C TYR A 5 81.62 45.36 15.71
N ILE A 6 80.92 44.32 15.23
CA ILE A 6 80.41 43.24 16.09
C ILE A 6 80.62 41.87 15.41
N ASN A 7 81.81 41.33 15.68
CA ASN A 7 82.12 39.98 16.18
C ASN A 7 81.05 38.84 16.14
N LYS A 8 81.43 37.71 15.52
CA LYS A 8 81.60 36.34 16.10
C LYS A 8 81.06 35.17 15.25
N SER A 9 82.02 34.32 14.88
CA SER A 9 82.05 32.86 14.91
C SER A 9 80.99 32.00 14.18
N PHE A 10 81.54 31.22 13.24
CA PHE A 10 81.09 29.90 12.79
C PHE A 10 80.71 28.98 13.96
N ILE A 11 79.60 28.22 13.82
CA ILE A 11 79.45 26.82 14.23
C ILE A 11 78.21 26.24 13.51
N THR A 12 78.45 25.08 12.89
CA THR A 12 77.54 24.11 12.28
C THR A 12 76.39 23.70 13.20
N LEU A 13 75.16 23.56 12.67
CA LEU A 13 74.13 22.74 13.31
C LEU A 13 73.17 22.10 12.29
N THR A 14 73.30 20.77 12.24
CA THR A 14 72.35 19.70 11.88
C THR A 14 70.99 20.07 11.30
N LEU A 15 70.73 19.53 10.10
CA LEU A 15 69.44 19.40 9.45
C LEU A 15 68.50 18.53 10.31
N ALA A 16 67.51 19.15 10.94
CA ALA A 16 66.34 18.47 11.49
C ALA A 16 65.17 18.73 10.55
N THR A 17 64.79 17.70 9.79
CA THR A 17 63.64 17.71 8.89
C THR A 17 62.36 17.71 9.73
N LEU A 18 61.73 18.87 9.88
CA LEU A 18 60.41 19.00 10.48
C LEU A 18 59.37 18.99 9.35
N ILE A 19 58.70 17.85 9.15
CA ILE A 19 57.56 17.75 8.24
C ILE A 19 56.37 18.45 8.91
N PHE A 20 56.16 19.72 8.59
CA PHE A 20 54.88 20.36 8.83
C PHE A 20 53.91 19.91 7.73
N LEU A 21 52.98 19.02 8.09
CA LEU A 21 51.75 18.83 7.33
C LEU A 21 50.96 20.15 7.42
N ILE A 22 51.07 20.98 6.40
CA ILE A 22 50.14 22.08 6.16
C ILE A 22 48.81 21.43 5.80
N SER A 23 47.97 21.19 6.83
CA SER A 23 46.55 20.96 6.62
C SER A 23 45.99 22.26 6.05
N CYS A 24 45.57 22.23 4.79
CA CYS A 24 44.84 23.33 4.17
C CYS A 24 43.49 23.49 4.88
N GLY A 25 43.47 24.27 5.96
CA GLY A 25 42.29 24.93 6.47
C GLY A 25 41.97 26.10 5.57
N ASP A 26 40.89 25.97 4.80
CA ASP A 26 39.86 26.99 4.53
C ASP A 26 39.05 26.58 3.29
N ASN A 27 38.21 25.56 3.47
CA ASN A 27 37.08 25.37 2.59
C ASN A 27 35.92 26.21 3.13
N ASN A 28 35.86 27.48 2.73
CA ASN A 28 34.65 28.30 2.78
C ASN A 28 33.58 27.77 1.80
N ARG A 29 33.24 26.49 1.90
CA ARG A 29 32.02 25.95 1.30
C ARG A 29 30.91 26.20 2.31
N ALA A 30 30.00 27.11 1.95
CA ALA A 30 28.74 27.26 2.66
C ALA A 30 28.13 25.86 2.85
N THR A 31 28.00 25.42 4.10
CA THR A 31 27.23 24.23 4.44
C THR A 31 25.80 24.50 3.97
N GLN A 32 25.34 23.74 2.99
CA GLN A 32 23.97 23.82 2.51
C GLN A 32 23.05 23.61 3.72
N SER A 33 22.28 24.62 4.08
CA SER A 33 21.27 24.51 5.13
C SER A 33 20.30 23.42 4.71
N THR A 34 20.37 22.26 5.34
CA THR A 34 19.36 21.21 5.16
C THR A 34 18.08 21.75 5.76
N VAL A 35 17.15 22.20 4.91
CA VAL A 35 15.79 22.53 5.36
C VAL A 35 15.26 21.25 6.01
N PRO A 36 14.85 21.27 7.29
CA PRO A 36 14.26 20.09 7.90
C PRO A 36 13.03 19.72 7.08
N THR A 37 12.99 18.47 6.60
CA THR A 37 11.79 17.94 5.96
C THR A 37 10.64 18.09 6.95
N PRO A 38 9.59 18.84 6.61
CA PRO A 38 8.47 19.01 7.52
C PRO A 38 7.88 17.64 7.84
N THR A 39 7.72 17.34 9.13
CA THR A 39 7.01 16.15 9.57
C THR A 39 5.54 16.31 9.22
N VAL A 40 5.03 15.46 8.32
CA VAL A 40 3.60 15.39 8.05
C VAL A 40 2.95 14.64 9.21
N ILE A 41 2.00 15.28 9.88
CA ILE A 41 1.21 14.66 10.96
C ILE A 41 -0.12 14.23 10.36
N TYR A 42 -0.40 12.93 10.38
CA TYR A 42 -1.68 12.37 9.97
C TYR A 42 -2.60 12.21 11.17
N THR A 43 -3.74 12.90 11.17
CA THR A 43 -4.72 12.83 12.27
C THR A 43 -5.84 11.86 11.91
N PRO A 44 -6.14 10.83 12.73
CA PRO A 44 -7.23 9.89 12.44
C PRO A 44 -8.57 10.59 12.17
N GLY A 45 -9.25 10.16 11.11
CA GLY A 45 -10.49 10.75 10.60
C GLY A 45 -10.30 11.89 9.60
N GLU A 46 -9.10 12.47 9.50
CA GLU A 46 -8.79 13.49 8.49
C GLU A 46 -8.84 12.90 7.08
N LEU A 47 -9.37 13.67 6.13
CA LEU A 47 -9.29 13.37 4.71
C LEU A 47 -8.18 14.21 4.08
N VAL A 48 -7.00 13.63 3.97
CA VAL A 48 -5.85 14.25 3.30
C VAL A 48 -6.03 14.10 1.80
N SER A 49 -5.74 15.16 1.06
CA SER A 49 -5.85 15.20 -0.40
C SER A 49 -4.54 15.65 -1.00
N ASP A 50 -4.19 15.09 -2.16
CA ASP A 50 -3.18 15.74 -3.00
C ASP A 50 -3.69 17.13 -3.45
N GLY A 51 -2.78 17.95 -3.97
CA GLY A 51 -3.10 19.33 -4.34
C GLY A 51 -4.14 19.49 -5.45
N GLN A 52 -4.51 18.41 -6.13
CA GLN A 52 -5.49 18.42 -7.23
C GLN A 52 -6.81 17.71 -6.90
N GLY A 53 -6.91 17.06 -5.74
CA GLY A 53 -8.07 16.23 -5.40
C GLY A 53 -8.11 14.88 -6.13
N TYR A 54 -7.04 14.49 -6.81
CA TYR A 54 -6.98 13.27 -7.62
C TYR A 54 -6.84 12.03 -6.74
N VAL A 55 -6.07 12.14 -5.67
CA VAL A 55 -5.87 11.06 -4.70
C VAL A 55 -6.15 11.58 -3.30
N GLN A 56 -6.91 10.80 -2.52
CA GLN A 56 -7.25 11.13 -1.14
C GLN A 56 -6.97 9.96 -0.20
N TYR A 57 -6.69 10.28 1.05
CA TYR A 57 -6.46 9.33 2.12
C TYR A 57 -7.26 9.74 3.35
N ARG A 58 -8.23 8.92 3.74
CA ARG A 58 -8.84 8.99 5.06
C ARG A 58 -7.93 8.29 6.05
N VAL A 59 -7.34 9.07 6.93
CA VAL A 59 -6.40 8.58 7.94
C VAL A 59 -7.12 7.68 8.93
N GLY A 60 -6.61 6.47 9.10
CA GLY A 60 -7.11 5.50 10.08
C GLY A 60 -6.25 5.42 11.34
N ASN A 61 -6.72 4.63 12.30
CA ASN A 61 -6.01 4.21 13.50
C ASN A 61 -6.37 2.78 13.91
N THR A 62 -6.63 1.93 12.92
CA THR A 62 -7.00 0.52 13.08
C THR A 62 -6.23 -0.35 12.09
N PRO A 63 -6.16 -1.68 12.31
CA PRO A 63 -5.48 -2.58 11.38
C PRO A 63 -6.26 -2.85 10.08
N ILE A 64 -7.16 -1.95 9.67
CA ILE A 64 -8.01 -2.12 8.49
C ILE A 64 -7.66 -1.04 7.48
N ILE A 65 -7.24 -1.47 6.29
CA ILE A 65 -6.91 -0.64 5.14
C ILE A 65 -7.88 -0.98 4.02
N ILE A 66 -8.46 0.03 3.39
CA ILE A 66 -9.35 -0.13 2.24
C ILE A 66 -8.79 0.68 1.08
N THR A 67 -8.72 0.08 -0.10
CA THR A 67 -8.35 0.77 -1.34
C THR A 67 -9.53 0.82 -2.29
N VAL A 68 -9.72 1.99 -2.92
CA VAL A 68 -10.77 2.23 -3.92
C VAL A 68 -10.09 2.74 -5.20
N PRO A 69 -9.58 1.84 -6.06
CA PRO A 69 -8.75 2.22 -7.20
C PRO A 69 -9.56 2.71 -8.40
N HIS A 70 -10.83 2.28 -8.56
CA HIS A 70 -11.54 2.39 -9.85
C HIS A 70 -12.92 3.06 -9.82
N ASP A 71 -13.31 3.76 -8.74
CA ASP A 71 -14.61 4.47 -8.69
C ASP A 71 -14.51 5.97 -9.07
N GLY A 72 -13.30 6.45 -9.38
CA GLY A 72 -13.04 7.83 -9.78
C GLY A 72 -13.72 8.24 -11.09
N THR A 73 -14.00 9.54 -11.23
CA THR A 73 -14.66 10.13 -12.40
C THR A 73 -13.92 11.32 -12.99
N LEU A 74 -12.88 11.81 -12.32
CA LEU A 74 -12.09 12.93 -12.82
C LEU A 74 -11.32 12.49 -14.06
N ALA A 75 -11.47 13.22 -15.15
CA ALA A 75 -10.76 12.96 -16.40
C ALA A 75 -9.96 14.20 -16.85
N PRO A 76 -8.85 14.53 -16.15
CA PRO A 76 -8.04 15.69 -16.52
C PRO A 76 -7.53 15.57 -17.96
N SER A 77 -7.57 16.67 -18.72
CA SER A 77 -7.07 16.69 -20.11
C SER A 77 -5.54 16.52 -20.20
N THR A 78 -4.83 16.74 -19.09
CA THR A 78 -3.38 16.51 -18.96
C THR A 78 -3.00 15.03 -18.86
N MET A 79 -3.95 14.17 -18.50
CA MET A 79 -3.77 12.72 -18.46
C MET A 79 -4.27 12.12 -19.79
N ALA A 80 -3.39 11.40 -20.48
CA ALA A 80 -3.76 10.65 -21.68
C ALA A 80 -4.68 9.49 -21.31
N ASP A 81 -5.55 9.07 -22.24
CA ASP A 81 -6.33 7.84 -22.07
C ASP A 81 -5.39 6.63 -22.16
N ARG A 82 -5.57 5.68 -21.24
CA ARG A 82 -4.94 4.37 -21.28
C ARG A 82 -5.66 3.44 -22.26
N THR A 83 -4.94 2.41 -22.67
CA THR A 83 -5.50 1.20 -23.28
C THR A 83 -5.67 0.08 -22.24
N GLY A 84 -6.46 -0.94 -22.57
CA GLY A 84 -6.81 -2.05 -21.68
C GLY A 84 -8.14 -1.81 -20.96
N ASP A 85 -8.30 -2.40 -19.77
CA ASP A 85 -9.53 -2.22 -18.99
C ASP A 85 -9.64 -0.80 -18.43
N THR A 86 -10.78 -0.18 -18.71
CA THR A 86 -11.07 1.20 -18.30
C THR A 86 -12.41 1.34 -17.59
N GLU A 87 -13.07 0.23 -17.31
CA GLU A 87 -14.39 0.24 -16.68
C GLU A 87 -14.32 0.72 -15.24
N ARG A 88 -15.32 1.53 -14.86
CA ARG A 88 -15.45 2.08 -13.52
C ARG A 88 -16.10 1.05 -12.60
N ALA A 89 -15.49 0.81 -11.45
CA ALA A 89 -16.07 0.01 -10.37
C ALA A 89 -17.09 0.84 -9.58
N VAL A 90 -18.27 1.06 -10.17
CA VAL A 90 -19.29 1.95 -9.61
C VAL A 90 -19.71 1.53 -8.20
N ASN A 91 -19.77 2.49 -7.28
CA ASN A 91 -20.18 2.36 -5.88
C ASN A 91 -19.14 1.75 -4.93
N THR A 92 -17.95 1.33 -5.36
CA THR A 92 -16.94 0.84 -4.40
C THR A 92 -16.49 1.93 -3.43
N ARG A 93 -16.46 3.21 -3.84
CA ARG A 93 -16.26 4.35 -2.94
C ARG A 93 -17.40 4.47 -1.93
N LYS A 94 -18.64 4.33 -2.38
CA LYS A 94 -19.82 4.40 -1.51
C LYS A 94 -19.79 3.28 -0.47
N VAL A 95 -19.41 2.06 -0.86
CA VAL A 95 -19.23 0.93 0.08
C VAL A 95 -18.18 1.27 1.13
N ALA A 96 -17.00 1.75 0.72
CA ALA A 96 -15.94 2.14 1.64
C ALA A 96 -16.36 3.27 2.61
N GLU A 97 -17.08 4.28 2.11
CA GLU A 97 -17.57 5.39 2.93
C GLU A 97 -18.66 4.95 3.92
N GLN A 98 -19.59 4.09 3.51
CA GLN A 98 -20.61 3.53 4.41
C GLN A 98 -19.97 2.63 5.47
N PHE A 99 -18.98 1.82 5.08
CA PHE A 99 -18.19 1.04 6.03
C PHE A 99 -17.51 1.95 7.04
N ALA A 100 -16.84 3.03 6.62
CA ALA A 100 -16.16 3.95 7.53
C ALA A 100 -17.11 4.58 8.55
N VAL A 101 -18.29 5.01 8.11
CA VAL A 101 -19.32 5.60 8.98
C VAL A 101 -19.83 4.56 9.99
N PHE A 102 -20.20 3.37 9.51
CA PHE A 102 -20.67 2.29 10.36
C PHE A 102 -19.59 1.86 11.36
N PHE A 103 -18.36 1.64 10.89
CA PHE A 103 -17.23 1.24 11.69
C PHE A 103 -16.96 2.27 12.79
N ASN A 104 -16.89 3.55 12.46
CA ASN A 104 -16.64 4.62 13.44
C ASN A 104 -17.70 4.64 14.56
N ALA A 105 -18.98 4.55 14.18
CA ALA A 105 -20.09 4.51 15.13
C ALA A 105 -20.08 3.28 16.06
N ASN A 106 -19.50 2.17 15.59
CA ASN A 106 -19.48 0.88 16.32
C ASN A 106 -18.11 0.51 16.90
N SER A 107 -17.11 1.39 16.81
CA SER A 107 -15.73 1.15 17.28
C SER A 107 -15.27 2.21 18.29
N ASN A 108 -16.18 2.92 18.94
CA ASN A 108 -15.86 4.03 19.85
C ASN A 108 -15.05 5.16 19.16
N GLY A 109 -15.37 5.47 17.90
CA GLY A 109 -14.77 6.59 17.20
C GLY A 109 -13.44 6.29 16.49
N LEU A 110 -13.07 5.02 16.31
CA LEU A 110 -11.91 4.63 15.50
C LEU A 110 -12.21 4.75 14.00
N PHE A 111 -11.17 4.83 13.18
CA PHE A 111 -11.28 5.00 11.73
C PHE A 111 -10.45 3.92 11.00
N PRO A 112 -11.01 3.24 9.99
CA PRO A 112 -10.20 2.49 9.05
C PRO A 112 -9.40 3.45 8.16
N HIS A 113 -8.25 2.98 7.67
CA HIS A 113 -7.51 3.67 6.63
C HIS A 113 -8.23 3.49 5.29
N ILE A 114 -8.44 4.55 4.52
CA ILE A 114 -9.04 4.43 3.18
C ILE A 114 -8.31 5.30 2.15
N ILE A 115 -7.84 4.68 1.08
CA ILE A 115 -7.16 5.37 -0.02
C ILE A 115 -8.10 5.39 -1.22
N TYR A 116 -8.36 6.58 -1.76
CA TYR A 116 -9.24 6.82 -2.89
C TYR A 116 -8.46 7.32 -4.09
N ASN A 117 -8.67 6.69 -5.24
CA ASN A 117 -8.40 7.29 -6.54
C ASN A 117 -9.68 7.95 -7.07
N ASN A 118 -9.66 9.27 -7.25
CA ASN A 118 -10.76 10.04 -7.82
C ASN A 118 -10.63 10.21 -9.34
N VAL A 119 -9.48 9.83 -9.92
CA VAL A 119 -9.25 9.84 -11.36
C VAL A 119 -9.97 8.66 -12.00
N SER A 120 -10.60 8.88 -13.16
CA SER A 120 -11.20 7.82 -13.97
C SER A 120 -10.17 6.75 -14.32
N ARG A 121 -10.57 5.47 -14.29
CA ARG A 121 -9.72 4.34 -14.68
C ARG A 121 -9.19 4.45 -16.12
N THR A 122 -9.92 5.17 -16.98
CA THR A 122 -9.45 5.53 -18.34
C THR A 122 -8.16 6.35 -18.32
N LYS A 123 -7.88 7.13 -17.27
CA LYS A 123 -6.69 8.00 -17.17
C LYS A 123 -5.58 7.41 -16.30
N LEU A 124 -5.96 6.66 -15.27
CA LEU A 124 -5.05 6.08 -14.30
C LEU A 124 -5.69 4.83 -13.69
N ASP A 125 -4.98 3.71 -13.78
CA ASP A 125 -5.31 2.49 -13.03
C ASP A 125 -4.22 2.25 -11.98
N PRO A 126 -4.44 2.60 -10.70
CA PRO A 126 -3.45 2.42 -9.65
C PRO A 126 -3.43 0.98 -9.09
N ASP A 127 -4.26 0.07 -9.60
CA ASP A 127 -4.23 -1.36 -9.27
C ASP A 127 -3.50 -2.17 -10.36
N LEU A 128 -2.59 -1.52 -11.07
CA LEU A 128 -1.61 -2.10 -11.98
C LEU A 128 -0.21 -1.59 -11.61
N ASN A 129 0.84 -2.21 -12.14
CA ASN A 129 2.18 -1.62 -12.02
C ASN A 129 2.22 -0.24 -12.73
N VAL A 130 3.12 0.65 -12.33
CA VAL A 130 3.16 2.04 -12.85
C VAL A 130 3.27 2.13 -14.38
N THR A 131 3.99 1.20 -15.01
CA THR A 131 4.17 1.19 -16.47
C THR A 131 2.84 1.00 -17.16
N ASP A 132 2.05 0.03 -16.70
CA ASP A 132 0.72 -0.21 -17.25
C ASP A 132 -0.25 0.85 -16.74
N GLY A 133 -0.34 1.07 -15.43
CA GLY A 133 -1.29 1.96 -14.76
C GLY A 133 -1.23 3.43 -15.19
N ALA A 134 -0.05 3.93 -15.57
CA ALA A 134 0.12 5.32 -16.02
C ALA A 134 0.49 5.47 -17.51
N GLN A 135 0.85 4.37 -18.20
CA GLN A 135 1.25 4.32 -19.62
C GLN A 135 2.18 5.46 -20.07
N GLY A 136 3.15 5.82 -19.22
CA GLY A 136 4.15 6.84 -19.50
C GLY A 136 3.67 8.30 -19.39
N ASN A 137 2.41 8.57 -19.03
CA ASN A 137 1.95 9.92 -18.75
C ASN A 137 2.48 10.40 -17.39
N SER A 138 3.20 11.53 -17.38
CA SER A 138 3.84 12.05 -16.17
C SER A 138 2.85 12.52 -15.09
N TYR A 139 1.69 13.04 -15.47
CA TYR A 139 0.65 13.44 -14.52
C TYR A 139 -0.03 12.21 -13.90
N SER A 140 -0.35 11.20 -14.70
CA SER A 140 -0.87 9.92 -14.19
C SER A 140 0.15 9.24 -13.28
N ALA A 141 1.44 9.24 -13.63
CA ALA A 141 2.50 8.67 -12.81
C ALA A 141 2.69 9.42 -11.47
N LEU A 142 2.49 10.74 -11.45
CA LEU A 142 2.52 11.51 -10.21
C LEU A 142 1.38 11.09 -9.28
N SER A 143 0.15 11.03 -9.79
CA SER A 143 -1.01 10.59 -9.00
C SER A 143 -0.90 9.13 -8.58
N TYR A 144 -0.35 8.25 -9.43
CA TYR A 144 0.03 6.88 -9.08
C TYR A 144 0.96 6.87 -7.85
N GLY A 145 2.06 7.64 -7.90
CA GLY A 145 3.01 7.74 -6.81
C GLY A 145 2.35 8.21 -5.51
N THR A 146 1.45 9.19 -5.57
CA THR A 146 0.71 9.67 -4.39
C THR A 146 -0.22 8.59 -3.81
N TYR A 147 -0.94 7.86 -4.67
CA TYR A 147 -1.81 6.76 -4.25
C TYR A 147 -1.04 5.69 -3.47
N HIS A 148 0.07 5.21 -4.06
CA HIS A 148 0.91 4.20 -3.41
C HIS A 148 1.64 4.73 -2.17
N SER A 149 1.98 6.02 -2.12
CA SER A 149 2.59 6.63 -0.92
C SER A 149 1.60 6.70 0.25
N TYR A 150 0.33 7.03 0.01
CA TYR A 150 -0.70 6.99 1.04
C TYR A 150 -1.01 5.57 1.50
N LEU A 151 -1.04 4.61 0.57
CA LEU A 151 -1.21 3.20 0.91
C LEU A 151 -0.05 2.70 1.79
N GLN A 152 1.20 3.01 1.40
CA GLN A 152 2.37 2.67 2.21
C GLN A 152 2.32 3.33 3.60
N THR A 153 1.90 4.60 3.67
CA THR A 153 1.73 5.29 4.97
C THR A 153 0.73 4.57 5.88
N ALA A 154 -0.38 4.07 5.31
CA ALA A 154 -1.36 3.30 6.07
C ALA A 154 -0.77 1.96 6.54
N ILE A 155 -0.04 1.26 5.67
CA ILE A 155 0.64 -0.01 6.01
C ILE A 155 1.65 0.21 7.14
N ASP A 156 2.55 1.19 7.01
CA ASP A 156 3.55 1.51 8.01
C ASP A 156 2.91 1.83 9.37
N SER A 157 1.78 2.56 9.34
CA SER A 157 0.99 2.86 10.55
C SER A 157 0.44 1.59 11.19
N VAL A 158 -0.06 0.63 10.40
CA VAL A 158 -0.59 -0.63 10.90
C VAL A 158 0.53 -1.49 11.49
N GLU A 159 1.63 -1.67 10.76
CA GLU A 159 2.77 -2.49 11.22
C GLU A 159 3.46 -1.92 12.47
N ALA A 160 3.42 -0.59 12.65
CA ALA A 160 3.97 0.05 13.84
C ALA A 160 3.14 -0.17 15.12
N HIS A 161 1.85 -0.52 15.01
CA HIS A 161 0.91 -0.55 16.13
C HIS A 161 0.17 -1.87 16.32
N PHE A 162 0.21 -2.78 15.33
CA PHE A 162 -0.54 -4.03 15.34
C PHE A 162 0.31 -5.19 14.79
N ASP A 163 0.12 -6.39 15.33
CA ASP A 163 0.84 -7.61 14.89
C ASP A 163 0.35 -8.14 13.53
N ALA A 164 -0.81 -7.67 13.07
CA ALA A 164 -1.40 -8.02 11.79
C ALA A 164 -2.36 -6.93 11.28
N GLY A 165 -2.41 -6.79 9.96
CA GLY A 165 -3.35 -5.92 9.25
C GLY A 165 -4.24 -6.68 8.27
N VAL A 166 -5.33 -6.04 7.85
CA VAL A 166 -6.20 -6.45 6.75
C VAL A 166 -6.27 -5.35 5.71
N LEU A 167 -6.02 -5.66 4.44
CA LEU A 167 -6.17 -4.77 3.30
C LEU A 167 -7.32 -5.28 2.42
N LEU A 168 -8.34 -4.47 2.21
CA LEU A 168 -9.46 -4.79 1.30
C LEU A 168 -9.38 -3.91 0.06
N ASN A 169 -9.06 -4.51 -1.09
CA ASN A 169 -9.05 -3.82 -2.37
C ASN A 169 -10.41 -3.94 -3.06
N LEU A 170 -11.19 -2.85 -3.06
CA LEU A 170 -12.56 -2.86 -3.58
C LEU A 170 -12.57 -2.58 -5.09
N VAL A 171 -12.58 -3.65 -5.87
CA VAL A 171 -12.75 -3.65 -7.33
C VAL A 171 -14.13 -4.15 -7.74
N GLY A 172 -14.51 -3.93 -8.99
CA GLY A 172 -15.75 -4.43 -9.57
C GLY A 172 -15.48 -5.48 -10.65
N HIS A 173 -16.47 -6.34 -10.90
CA HIS A 173 -16.50 -7.26 -12.04
C HIS A 173 -17.85 -7.17 -12.75
N ASP A 174 -17.88 -7.53 -14.03
CA ASP A 174 -19.07 -7.58 -14.88
C ASP A 174 -19.53 -9.02 -15.17
N HIS A 175 -18.98 -10.00 -14.44
CA HIS A 175 -19.29 -11.42 -14.60
C HIS A 175 -20.80 -11.70 -14.52
N SER A 176 -21.28 -12.68 -15.29
CA SER A 176 -22.70 -13.06 -15.30
C SER A 176 -23.20 -13.59 -13.96
N VAL A 177 -22.33 -14.19 -13.15
CA VAL A 177 -22.63 -14.61 -11.78
C VAL A 177 -22.43 -13.44 -10.83
N GLN A 178 -23.53 -12.93 -10.27
CA GLN A 178 -23.52 -11.78 -9.37
C GLN A 178 -23.33 -12.24 -7.92
N GLN A 179 -22.11 -12.10 -7.42
CA GLN A 179 -21.70 -12.49 -6.06
C GLN A 179 -20.49 -11.66 -5.63
N ILE A 180 -20.17 -11.66 -4.34
CA ILE A 180 -18.91 -11.14 -3.82
C ILE A 180 -17.82 -12.19 -4.06
N GLU A 181 -16.79 -11.83 -4.80
CA GLU A 181 -15.62 -12.65 -5.06
C GLU A 181 -14.47 -12.19 -4.15
N LEU A 182 -13.98 -13.10 -3.28
CA LEU A 182 -12.87 -12.82 -2.38
C LEU A 182 -11.59 -13.43 -2.97
N GLY A 183 -10.83 -12.61 -3.69
CA GLY A 183 -9.57 -12.98 -4.32
C GLY A 183 -8.39 -12.95 -3.35
N TYR A 184 -7.90 -14.11 -2.90
CA TYR A 184 -6.77 -14.21 -1.95
C TYR A 184 -5.42 -14.51 -2.64
N LEU A 185 -5.23 -14.05 -3.88
CA LEU A 185 -4.21 -14.53 -4.83
C LEU A 185 -4.28 -16.05 -5.10
N LEU A 186 -5.45 -16.64 -4.89
CA LEU A 186 -5.74 -18.02 -5.22
C LEU A 186 -6.56 -18.06 -6.50
N SER A 187 -6.15 -18.82 -7.51
CA SER A 187 -6.93 -19.01 -8.72
C SER A 187 -8.19 -19.86 -8.48
N ALA A 188 -9.15 -19.82 -9.40
CA ALA A 188 -10.29 -20.75 -9.42
C ALA A 188 -9.83 -22.22 -9.37
N ASN A 189 -8.72 -22.56 -10.05
CA ASN A 189 -8.15 -23.91 -10.00
C ASN A 189 -7.64 -24.28 -8.60
N ASN A 190 -7.08 -23.32 -7.85
CA ASN A 190 -6.68 -23.56 -6.47
C ASN A 190 -7.90 -23.80 -5.58
N LEU A 191 -8.94 -22.97 -5.72
CA LEU A 191 -10.19 -23.13 -4.96
C LEU A 191 -10.95 -24.41 -5.33
N ASN A 192 -10.81 -24.94 -6.54
CA ASN A 192 -11.39 -26.22 -6.95
C ASN A 192 -10.74 -27.45 -6.27
N LEU A 193 -9.60 -27.29 -5.60
CA LEU A 193 -8.94 -28.38 -4.88
C LEU A 193 -9.71 -28.79 -3.61
N SER A 194 -9.46 -30.00 -3.12
CA SER A 194 -9.88 -30.40 -1.77
C SER A 194 -9.14 -29.58 -0.71
N ASP A 195 -9.71 -29.46 0.50
CA ASP A 195 -9.09 -28.71 1.60
C ASP A 195 -7.65 -29.18 1.90
N THR A 196 -7.44 -30.51 1.92
CA THR A 196 -6.10 -31.10 2.12
C THR A 196 -5.09 -30.62 1.07
N ALA A 197 -5.50 -30.52 -0.20
CA ALA A 197 -4.63 -30.07 -1.28
C ALA A 197 -4.46 -28.54 -1.30
N LEU A 198 -5.52 -27.80 -0.98
CA LEU A 198 -5.49 -26.33 -0.88
C LEU A 198 -4.51 -25.87 0.20
N ASN A 199 -4.36 -26.62 1.30
CA ASN A 199 -3.43 -26.31 2.38
C ASN A 199 -1.96 -26.11 1.92
N ALA A 200 -1.56 -26.67 0.78
CA ALA A 200 -0.22 -26.50 0.21
C ALA A 200 0.01 -25.13 -0.47
N TYR A 201 -1.01 -24.29 -0.61
CA TYR A 201 -0.95 -23.01 -1.33
C TYR A 201 -0.86 -21.77 -0.41
N ASN A 202 -0.66 -21.96 0.89
CA ASN A 202 -0.62 -20.85 1.85
C ASN A 202 0.40 -19.77 1.47
N SER A 203 1.61 -20.16 1.06
CA SER A 203 2.71 -19.25 0.73
C SER A 203 2.47 -18.40 -0.52
N GLN A 204 1.51 -18.78 -1.37
CA GLN A 204 1.15 -18.02 -2.56
C GLN A 204 0.02 -17.02 -2.29
N SER A 205 -0.67 -17.17 -1.16
CA SER A 205 -1.86 -16.39 -0.84
C SER A 205 -1.53 -15.08 -0.15
N SER A 206 -2.31 -14.04 -0.45
CA SER A 206 -2.22 -12.73 0.21
C SER A 206 -2.61 -12.75 1.69
N VAL A 207 -3.16 -13.88 2.20
CA VAL A 207 -3.47 -14.11 3.63
C VAL A 207 -2.55 -15.14 4.30
N ASN A 208 -1.35 -15.35 3.76
CA ASN A 208 -0.33 -16.23 4.32
C ASN A 208 -0.01 -15.94 5.79
N HIS A 209 0.12 -14.66 6.19
CA HIS A 209 0.41 -14.31 7.59
C HIS A 209 -0.73 -14.72 8.52
N MET A 210 -1.99 -14.43 8.16
CA MET A 210 -3.19 -14.86 8.89
C MET A 210 -3.20 -16.37 9.08
N ALA A 211 -2.85 -17.14 8.05
CA ALA A 211 -2.75 -18.59 8.12
C ALA A 211 -1.64 -19.07 9.05
N SER A 212 -0.53 -18.33 9.15
CA SER A 212 0.59 -18.67 10.03
C SER A 212 0.32 -18.45 11.52
N ILE A 213 -0.59 -17.52 11.84
CA ILE A 213 -0.97 -17.19 13.23
C ILE A 213 -2.30 -17.83 13.65
N SER A 214 -3.03 -18.44 12.72
CA SER A 214 -4.29 -19.13 12.99
C SER A 214 -4.06 -20.53 13.56
N ALA A 215 -4.94 -20.97 14.45
CA ALA A 215 -5.01 -22.38 14.86
C ALA A 215 -5.72 -23.27 13.82
N SER A 216 -6.41 -22.65 12.84
CA SER A 216 -7.09 -23.33 11.75
C SER A 216 -6.12 -23.66 10.60
N SER A 217 -6.46 -24.69 9.83
CA SER A 217 -5.78 -24.96 8.56
C SER A 217 -5.97 -23.81 7.57
N PHE A 218 -5.08 -23.73 6.57
CA PHE A 218 -5.19 -22.69 5.55
C PHE A 218 -6.53 -22.74 4.81
N ALA A 219 -7.03 -23.93 4.45
CA ALA A 219 -8.33 -24.09 3.84
C ALA A 219 -9.48 -23.55 4.72
N GLU A 220 -9.41 -23.73 6.04
CA GLU A 220 -10.39 -23.17 6.98
C GLU A 220 -10.30 -21.65 7.10
N VAL A 221 -9.11 -21.05 6.96
CA VAL A 221 -8.95 -19.59 6.88
C VAL A 221 -9.64 -19.05 5.63
N ILE A 222 -9.50 -19.74 4.49
CA ILE A 222 -10.08 -19.33 3.20
C ILE A 222 -11.59 -19.53 3.16
N ARG A 223 -12.09 -20.68 3.65
CA ARG A 223 -13.48 -21.11 3.45
C ARG A 223 -14.09 -21.95 4.56
N GLY A 224 -13.54 -21.92 5.77
CA GLY A 224 -14.11 -22.56 6.95
C GLY A 224 -15.22 -21.73 7.62
N TYR A 225 -15.74 -22.22 8.75
CA TYR A 225 -16.81 -21.57 9.50
C TYR A 225 -16.50 -20.12 9.92
N SER A 226 -15.24 -19.83 10.23
CA SER A 226 -14.79 -18.49 10.65
C SER A 226 -14.13 -17.68 9.52
N SER A 227 -14.15 -18.19 8.27
CA SER A 227 -13.60 -17.48 7.13
C SER A 227 -14.38 -16.18 6.86
N PHE A 228 -13.69 -15.18 6.30
CA PHE A 228 -14.29 -13.89 6.00
C PHE A 228 -15.52 -14.03 5.09
N GLY A 229 -15.45 -14.89 4.08
CA GLY A 229 -16.58 -15.17 3.19
C GLY A 229 -17.78 -15.75 3.92
N ASN A 230 -17.57 -16.67 4.85
CA ASN A 230 -18.66 -17.25 5.64
C ASN A 230 -19.28 -16.23 6.61
N LEU A 231 -18.47 -15.34 7.19
CA LEU A 231 -18.95 -14.24 8.03
C LEU A 231 -19.76 -13.21 7.22
N LEU A 232 -19.33 -12.87 6.01
CA LEU A 232 -20.09 -12.00 5.10
C LEU A 232 -21.42 -12.63 4.69
N PHE A 233 -21.41 -13.92 4.33
CA PHE A 233 -22.62 -14.67 4.00
C PHE A 233 -23.61 -14.68 5.17
N ALA A 234 -23.14 -14.97 6.39
CA ALA A 234 -23.95 -14.97 7.61
C ALA A 234 -24.45 -13.58 8.02
N SER A 235 -23.78 -12.51 7.57
CA SER A 235 -24.18 -11.11 7.81
C SER A 235 -25.30 -10.63 6.87
N SER A 236 -25.87 -11.51 6.05
CA SER A 236 -27.08 -11.23 5.27
C SER A 236 -28.19 -10.68 6.17
N TYR A 237 -28.73 -9.51 5.80
CA TYR A 237 -29.68 -8.75 6.61
C TYR A 237 -31.01 -8.56 5.88
N ASN A 238 -32.12 -8.60 6.63
CA ASN A 238 -33.51 -8.38 6.22
C ASN A 238 -33.75 -8.10 4.73
N GLY A 239 -33.96 -9.17 3.96
CA GLY A 239 -34.34 -9.12 2.55
C GLY A 239 -33.18 -9.04 1.55
N TYR A 240 -31.93 -8.99 2.00
CA TYR A 240 -30.74 -9.05 1.16
C TYR A 240 -29.85 -10.23 1.54
N THR A 241 -29.65 -11.15 0.60
CA THR A 241 -28.72 -12.27 0.72
C THR A 241 -27.47 -11.95 -0.06
N PHE A 242 -26.31 -11.96 0.62
CA PHE A 242 -25.02 -11.90 -0.07
C PHE A 242 -24.69 -13.29 -0.63
N ASN A 243 -24.53 -13.41 -1.94
CA ASN A 243 -23.79 -14.55 -2.50
C ASN A 243 -22.31 -14.22 -2.38
N VAL A 244 -21.51 -15.16 -1.87
CA VAL A 244 -20.08 -14.96 -1.63
C VAL A 244 -19.32 -16.19 -2.07
N VAL A 245 -18.11 -16.02 -2.59
CA VAL A 245 -17.17 -17.10 -2.91
C VAL A 245 -15.73 -16.68 -2.56
N PRO A 246 -14.93 -17.54 -1.91
CA PRO A 246 -15.30 -18.83 -1.35
C PRO A 246 -15.95 -18.72 0.05
N THR A 247 -16.84 -19.66 0.37
CA THR A 247 -17.43 -19.90 1.70
C THR A 247 -17.46 -21.39 2.00
N LEU A 248 -17.95 -21.80 3.18
CA LEU A 248 -18.10 -23.22 3.52
C LEU A 248 -19.03 -23.95 2.54
N ASP A 249 -20.17 -23.34 2.22
CA ASP A 249 -21.20 -23.95 1.36
C ASP A 249 -21.04 -23.58 -0.13
N ASN A 250 -20.19 -22.60 -0.44
CA ASN A 250 -19.78 -22.22 -1.80
C ASN A 250 -18.26 -22.14 -1.90
N PRO A 251 -17.54 -23.28 -1.83
CA PRO A 251 -16.10 -23.32 -1.60
C PRO A 251 -15.24 -22.92 -2.81
N SER A 252 -15.84 -22.78 -3.99
CA SER A 252 -15.13 -22.50 -5.24
C SER A 252 -16.06 -21.90 -6.30
N PRO A 253 -15.55 -21.02 -7.19
CA PRO A 253 -16.30 -20.56 -8.37
C PRO A 253 -16.51 -21.65 -9.43
N GLY A 254 -15.86 -22.81 -9.31
CA GLY A 254 -15.95 -23.88 -10.31
C GLY A 254 -15.27 -23.48 -11.61
N THR A 255 -16.04 -23.42 -12.70
CA THR A 255 -15.58 -22.93 -14.02
C THR A 255 -16.07 -21.51 -14.32
N ASN A 256 -16.75 -20.86 -13.38
CA ASN A 256 -17.20 -19.48 -13.56
C ASN A 256 -16.00 -18.52 -13.54
N PRO A 257 -16.10 -17.36 -14.24
CA PRO A 257 -15.16 -16.27 -14.05
C PRO A 257 -15.02 -15.90 -12.58
N TYR A 258 -13.81 -15.51 -12.19
CA TYR A 258 -13.48 -15.16 -10.81
C TYR A 258 -12.21 -14.30 -10.77
N LEU A 259 -12.26 -13.20 -10.02
CA LEU A 259 -11.11 -12.34 -9.76
C LEU A 259 -10.30 -12.88 -8.58
N SER A 260 -9.12 -13.44 -8.87
CA SER A 260 -8.22 -13.99 -7.85
C SER A 260 -7.45 -12.93 -7.06
N GLY A 261 -7.40 -11.69 -7.54
CA GLY A 261 -6.67 -10.58 -6.93
C GLY A 261 -6.17 -9.60 -7.99
N GLY A 262 -5.18 -8.79 -7.63
CA GLY A 262 -4.60 -7.76 -8.50
C GLY A 262 -3.28 -7.25 -7.96
N TYR A 263 -2.70 -6.25 -8.64
CA TYR A 263 -1.36 -5.73 -8.33
C TYR A 263 -1.23 -5.25 -6.88
N THR A 264 -2.27 -4.64 -6.31
CA THR A 264 -2.26 -4.18 -4.93
C THR A 264 -2.04 -5.35 -3.96
N LEU A 265 -2.74 -6.47 -4.17
CA LEU A 265 -2.61 -7.66 -3.30
C LEU A 265 -1.24 -8.32 -3.47
N GLU A 266 -0.75 -8.42 -4.71
CA GLU A 266 0.58 -8.98 -5.00
C GLU A 266 1.70 -8.15 -4.35
N THR A 267 1.53 -6.82 -4.34
CA THR A 267 2.57 -5.90 -3.86
C THR A 267 2.56 -5.75 -2.34
N TYR A 268 1.38 -5.70 -1.73
CA TYR A 268 1.22 -5.33 -0.32
C TYR A 268 0.64 -6.43 0.57
N GLY A 269 0.17 -7.54 0.00
CA GLY A 269 -0.31 -8.68 0.76
C GLY A 269 0.82 -9.57 1.26
N SER A 270 0.49 -10.44 2.22
CA SER A 270 1.47 -11.27 2.94
C SER A 270 2.09 -12.44 2.15
N SER A 271 1.76 -12.58 0.86
CA SER A 271 2.34 -13.61 -0.02
C SER A 271 3.85 -13.42 -0.19
N ASN A 272 4.33 -12.17 -0.15
CA ASN A 272 5.74 -11.82 -0.22
C ASN A 272 6.38 -11.56 1.16
N GLY A 273 5.71 -11.98 2.25
CA GLY A 273 6.07 -11.65 3.63
C GLY A 273 5.36 -10.41 4.16
N GLY A 274 5.68 -9.99 5.38
CA GLY A 274 4.98 -8.91 6.07
C GLY A 274 3.72 -9.36 6.80
N THR A 275 3.03 -8.44 7.46
CA THR A 275 1.91 -8.75 8.36
C THR A 275 0.55 -8.29 7.84
N ILE A 276 0.50 -7.74 6.62
CA ILE A 276 -0.73 -7.29 5.97
C ILE A 276 -1.38 -8.43 5.19
N ASN A 277 -2.61 -8.78 5.57
CA ASN A 277 -3.40 -9.81 4.91
C ASN A 277 -4.39 -9.17 3.94
N ALA A 278 -4.29 -9.50 2.66
CA ALA A 278 -5.04 -8.80 1.60
C ALA A 278 -6.01 -9.71 0.85
#